data_AF-A0A524AXI9-F1
#
_entry.id   AF-A0A524AXI9-F1
#
_cell.length_a   1.000
_cell.length_b   1.000
_cell.length_c   1.000
_cell.angle_alpha   90.00
_cell.angle_beta   90.00
_cell.angle_gamma   90.00
#
_symmetry.space_group_name_H-M   'P 1'
#
loop_
_entity.id
_entity.type
_entity.pdbx_description
1 polymer ?
#
loop_
_entity_poly.entity_id
_entity_poly.type
_entity_poly.pdbx_seq_one_letter_code
_entity_poly.pdbx_strand_id
1 'polypeptide(L)'
;HMEDTFKDVLQESTKGFNVDSALKHIAKAESGVFLLLRKQTDKSILQNIDPSIRDNSGDDIKTYGVGAQILSDLGVKKMRILGSPRKLHGLKGFGLEVVEYVDTQK
;
A
#
# COMPACT_ATOMS: atom_id res chain seq x y z
N HIS A 1 1.85 0.19 1.09
CA HIS A 1 1.38 1.52 1.50
C HIS A 1 1.89 2.54 0.50
N MET A 2 1.01 3.34 -0.08
CA MET A 2 1.44 4.48 -0.90
C MET A 2 1.64 5.65 0.06
N GLU A 3 2.83 6.27 0.03
CA GLU A 3 3.16 7.41 0.89
C GLU A 3 2.15 8.55 0.71
N ASP A 4 1.60 9.04 1.82
CA ASP A 4 0.75 10.23 1.89
C ASP A 4 1.16 11.07 3.09
N THR A 5 1.94 12.14 2.86
CA THR A 5 2.50 12.98 3.93
C THR A 5 1.44 13.53 4.89
N PHE A 6 0.25 13.86 4.41
CA PHE A 6 -0.81 14.43 5.26
C PHE A 6 -1.37 13.36 6.21
N LYS A 7 -1.60 12.14 5.71
CA LYS A 7 -2.11 11.05 6.55
C LYS A 7 -1.02 10.44 7.44
N ASP A 8 0.18 10.26 6.89
CA ASP A 8 1.26 9.51 7.54
C ASP A 8 2.04 10.35 8.56
N VAL A 9 2.28 11.63 8.26
CA VAL A 9 3.08 12.53 9.10
C VAL A 9 2.19 13.47 9.91
N LEU A 10 1.21 14.10 9.27
CA LEU A 10 0.34 15.10 9.92
C LEU A 10 -0.83 14.48 10.69
N GLN A 11 -1.03 13.16 10.59
CA GLN A 11 -2.12 12.41 11.26
C GLN A 11 -3.52 12.99 11.01
N GLU A 12 -3.75 13.57 9.83
CA GLU A 12 -5.04 14.16 9.48
C GLU A 12 -6.13 13.07 9.42
N SER A 13 -7.20 13.26 10.21
CA SER A 13 -8.36 12.38 10.44
C SER A 13 -8.59 11.30 9.38
N THR A 14 -8.21 10.05 9.69
CA THR A 14 -8.39 8.91 8.79
C THR A 14 -9.59 8.06 9.19
N LYS A 15 -10.68 8.12 8.41
CA LYS A 15 -11.55 6.94 8.28
C LYS A 15 -10.77 5.89 7.47
N GLY A 16 -10.33 4.81 8.10
CA GLY A 16 -9.66 3.69 7.44
C GLY A 16 -8.44 3.17 8.18
N PHE A 17 -7.79 2.18 7.58
CA PHE A 17 -6.60 1.53 8.13
C PHE A 17 -5.36 2.41 7.92
N ASN A 18 -4.70 2.80 9.02
CA ASN A 18 -3.52 3.68 9.01
C ASN A 18 -2.21 2.90 9.20
N VAL A 19 -1.08 3.58 8.97
CA VAL A 19 0.27 2.99 9.06
C VAL A 19 0.55 2.41 10.45
N ASP A 20 0.15 3.11 11.51
CA ASP A 20 0.33 2.65 12.89
C ASP A 20 -0.39 1.31 13.15
N SER A 21 -1.64 1.18 12.69
CA SER A 21 -2.40 -0.06 12.81
C SER A 21 -1.77 -1.21 12.00
N ALA A 22 -1.24 -0.90 10.82
CA ALA A 22 -0.51 -1.86 9.99
C ALA A 22 0.75 -2.39 10.69
N LEU A 23 1.58 -1.49 11.21
CA LEU A 23 2.80 -1.85 11.91
C LEU A 23 2.51 -2.61 13.20
N LYS A 24 1.48 -2.22 13.97
CA LYS A 24 1.03 -2.98 15.15
C LYS A 24 0.56 -4.38 14.82
N HIS A 25 -0.09 -4.57 13.66
CA HIS A 25 -0.52 -5.90 13.21
C HIS A 25 0.69 -6.74 12.79
N ILE A 26 1.61 -6.17 12.02
CA ILE A 26 2.86 -6.84 11.59
C ILE A 26 3.70 -7.25 12.80
N ALA A 27 3.82 -6.38 13.82
CA ALA A 27 4.58 -6.66 15.04
C ALA A 27 4.04 -7.85 15.86
N LYS A 28 2.77 -8.21 15.68
CA LYS A 28 2.15 -9.39 16.32
C LYS A 28 2.31 -10.67 15.51
N ALA A 29 2.77 -10.58 14.26
CA ALA A 29 3.03 -11.71 13.41
C ALA A 29 4.49 -12.18 13.57
N GLU A 30 4.74 -13.46 13.29
CA GLU A 30 6.10 -14.02 13.27
C GLU A 30 6.96 -13.40 12.17
N SER A 31 6.34 -13.05 11.04
CA SER A 31 6.99 -12.38 9.92
C SER A 31 6.02 -11.45 9.22
N GLY A 32 6.54 -10.36 8.66
CA GLY A 32 5.76 -9.42 7.86
C GLY A 32 6.64 -8.44 7.11
N VAL A 33 6.09 -7.89 6.04
CA VAL A 33 6.76 -6.90 5.19
C VAL A 33 5.87 -5.67 5.11
N PHE A 34 6.42 -4.51 5.43
CA PHE A 34 5.77 -3.22 5.18
C PHE A 34 6.47 -2.53 4.01
N LEU A 35 5.76 -2.44 2.88
CA LEU A 35 6.26 -1.73 1.70
C LEU A 35 5.75 -0.30 1.68
N LEU A 36 6.66 0.66 1.75
CA LEU A 36 6.40 2.07 1.52
C LEU A 36 6.77 2.41 0.08
N LEU A 37 5.77 2.70 -0.76
CA LEU A 37 5.96 3.08 -2.15
C LEU A 37 5.70 4.57 -2.29
N ARG A 38 6.66 5.29 -2.87
CA ARG A 38 6.60 6.74 -3.00
C ARG A 38 6.21 7.10 -4.43
N LYS A 39 5.17 7.93 -4.56
CA LYS A 39 4.71 8.52 -5.82
C LYS A 39 4.32 9.96 -5.51
N GLN A 40 5.32 10.80 -5.24
CA GLN A 40 5.07 12.23 -5.08
C GLN A 40 5.16 12.88 -6.44
N THR A 41 4.00 13.31 -6.95
CA THR A 41 3.91 14.30 -8.02
C THR A 41 3.51 15.62 -7.35
N ASP A 42 3.97 16.76 -7.86
CA ASP A 42 3.59 18.06 -7.27
C ASP A 42 2.06 18.25 -7.22
N LYS A 43 1.34 17.59 -8.14
CA LYS A 43 -0.12 17.61 -8.21
C LYS A 43 -0.81 16.80 -7.10
N SER A 44 -0.23 15.69 -6.63
CA SER A 44 -0.85 14.88 -5.57
C SER A 44 -0.84 15.63 -4.23
N ILE A 45 0.22 16.38 -3.97
CA ILE A 45 0.34 17.23 -2.77
C ILE A 45 -0.71 18.35 -2.82
N LEU A 46 -0.87 18.99 -3.98
CA LEU A 46 -1.86 20.06 -4.17
C LEU A 46 -3.31 19.56 -4.01
N GLN A 47 -3.61 18.33 -4.42
CA GLN A 47 -4.94 17.73 -4.23
C GLN A 47 -5.30 17.53 -2.75
N ASN A 48 -4.32 17.25 -1.88
CA ASN A 48 -4.55 17.15 -0.44
C ASN A 48 -4.87 18.52 0.19
N ILE A 49 -4.47 19.63 -0.43
CA ILE A 49 -4.76 21.00 0.03
C ILE A 49 -6.08 21.52 -0.59
N ASP A 50 -6.28 21.30 -1.88
CA ASP A 50 -7.46 21.69 -2.63
C ASP A 50 -8.05 20.47 -3.38
N PRO A 51 -9.15 19.88 -2.87
CA PRO A 51 -9.79 18.71 -3.47
C PRO A 51 -10.33 18.93 -4.90
N SER A 52 -10.44 20.18 -5.38
CA SER A 52 -10.85 20.48 -6.75
C SER A 52 -9.76 20.14 -7.77
N ILE A 53 -8.50 20.10 -7.33
CA ILE A 53 -7.34 19.69 -8.14
C ILE A 53 -7.36 18.16 -8.26
N ARG A 54 -7.53 17.66 -9.49
CA ARG A 54 -7.49 16.22 -9.77
C ARG A 54 -6.13 15.84 -10.31
N ASP A 55 -5.43 14.94 -9.61
CA ASP A 55 -4.29 14.25 -10.21
C ASP A 55 -4.77 12.98 -10.93
N ASN A 56 -4.74 13.03 -12.27
CA ASN A 56 -5.01 11.89 -13.15
C ASN A 56 -3.71 11.16 -13.53
N SER A 57 -2.66 11.21 -12.70
CA SER A 57 -1.42 10.44 -12.89
C SER A 57 -1.70 8.94 -12.74
N GLY A 58 -2.41 8.41 -13.73
CA GLY A 58 -2.83 7.04 -13.87
C GLY A 58 -1.65 6.14 -14.17
N ASP A 59 -0.96 5.73 -13.11
CA ASP A 59 -0.19 4.50 -13.15
C ASP A 59 0.15 4.08 -11.73
N ASP A 60 -0.82 3.46 -11.06
CA ASP A 60 -0.51 2.65 -9.87
C ASP A 60 0.06 1.29 -10.30
N ILE A 61 -0.23 0.86 -11.55
CA ILE A 61 0.18 -0.42 -12.13
C ILE A 61 1.71 -0.56 -12.15
N LYS A 62 2.44 0.46 -12.60
CA LYS A 62 3.91 0.47 -12.59
C LYS A 62 4.47 0.34 -11.17
N THR A 63 3.87 1.05 -10.22
CA THR A 63 4.27 1.03 -8.82
C THR A 63 4.01 -0.33 -8.18
N TYR A 64 2.92 -1.01 -8.55
CA TYR A 64 2.65 -2.40 -8.10
C TYR A 64 3.63 -3.42 -8.67
N GLY A 65 4.10 -3.22 -9.90
CA GLY A 65 5.14 -4.08 -10.50
C GLY A 65 6.44 -4.05 -9.70
N VAL A 66 6.89 -2.85 -9.31
CA VAL A 66 8.06 -2.69 -8.43
C VAL A 66 7.82 -3.35 -7.08
N GLY A 67 6.63 -3.15 -6.49
CA GLY A 67 6.27 -3.82 -5.23
C GLY A 67 6.32 -5.35 -5.33
N ALA A 68 5.84 -5.91 -6.44
CA ALA A 68 5.89 -7.36 -6.69
C ALA A 68 7.32 -7.87 -6.86
N GLN A 69 8.18 -7.12 -7.56
CA GLN A 69 9.59 -7.47 -7.69
C GLN A 69 10.30 -7.47 -6.33
N ILE A 70 10.11 -6.43 -5.51
CA ILE A 70 10.70 -6.35 -4.17
C ILE A 70 10.27 -7.55 -3.31
N LEU A 71 8.99 -7.92 -3.33
CA LEU A 71 8.51 -9.09 -2.55
C LEU A 71 9.13 -10.39 -3.04
N SER A 72 9.27 -10.56 -4.36
CA SER A 72 9.91 -11.73 -4.95
C SER A 72 11.39 -11.82 -4.55
N ASP A 73 12.10 -10.71 -4.61
CA ASP A 73 13.52 -10.59 -4.22
C ASP A 73 13.72 -10.88 -2.72
N LEU A 74 12.74 -10.54 -1.87
CA LEU A 74 12.70 -10.91 -0.45
C LEU A 74 12.35 -12.39 -0.20
N GLY A 75 12.07 -13.16 -1.25
CA GLY A 75 11.72 -14.57 -1.17
C GLY A 75 10.26 -14.86 -0.77
N VAL A 76 9.40 -13.85 -0.81
CA VAL A 76 7.96 -14.04 -0.56
C VAL A 76 7.37 -14.88 -1.69
N LYS A 77 6.52 -15.85 -1.33
CA LYS A 77 5.78 -16.69 -2.29
C LYS A 77 4.29 -16.64 -2.05
N LYS A 78 3.89 -16.82 -0.80
CA LYS A 78 2.50 -16.73 -0.34
C LYS A 78 2.40 -15.65 0.73
N MET A 79 1.40 -14.79 0.60
CA MET A 79 1.24 -13.68 1.54
C MET A 79 -0.23 -13.39 1.85
N ARG A 80 -0.44 -12.85 3.05
CA ARG A 80 -1.71 -12.25 3.45
C ARG A 80 -1.58 -10.74 3.34
N ILE A 81 -2.55 -10.09 2.73
CA ILE A 81 -2.53 -8.64 2.52
C ILE A 81 -3.40 -7.99 3.58
N LEU A 82 -2.87 -6.97 4.26
CA LEU A 82 -3.65 -6.10 5.14
C LEU A 82 -4.36 -5.04 4.31
N GLY A 83 -5.69 -4.94 4.42
CA GLY A 83 -6.51 -3.92 3.77
C GLY A 83 -7.52 -4.46 2.77
N SER A 84 -8.16 -3.54 2.03
CA SER A 84 -9.29 -3.89 1.16
C SER A 84 -8.88 -4.75 -0.05
N PRO A 85 -9.68 -5.78 -0.41
CA PRO A 85 -9.43 -6.59 -1.60
C PRO A 85 -9.31 -5.74 -2.86
N ARG A 86 -8.25 -5.94 -3.65
CA ARG A 86 -8.03 -5.28 -4.94
C ARG A 86 -7.58 -6.29 -5.99
N LYS A 87 -7.91 -6.05 -7.25
CA LYS A 87 -7.44 -6.89 -8.36
C LYS A 87 -5.95 -6.60 -8.64
N LEU A 88 -5.08 -7.41 -8.06
CA LEU A 88 -3.65 -7.39 -8.32
C LEU A 88 -3.33 -8.32 -9.50
N HIS A 89 -3.26 -7.75 -10.70
CA HIS A 89 -2.90 -8.49 -11.91
C HIS A 89 -1.39 -8.70 -11.96
N GLY A 90 -0.94 -9.79 -12.58
CA GLY A 90 0.49 -10.02 -12.86
C GLY A 90 1.32 -10.59 -11.71
N LEU A 91 0.79 -10.70 -10.48
CA LEU A 91 1.54 -11.27 -9.33
C LEU A 91 2.09 -12.69 -9.58
N LYS A 92 1.34 -13.52 -10.31
CA LYS A 92 1.80 -14.87 -10.68
C LYS A 92 3.09 -14.85 -11.50
N GLY A 93 3.31 -13.82 -12.32
CA GLY A 93 4.55 -13.64 -13.09
C GLY A 93 5.77 -13.37 -12.22
N PHE A 94 5.56 -12.91 -10.98
CA PHE A 94 6.60 -12.69 -9.96
C PHE A 94 6.70 -13.85 -8.97
N GLY A 95 5.97 -14.96 -9.18
CA GLY A 95 5.92 -16.09 -8.24
C GLY A 95 5.14 -15.79 -6.95
N LEU A 96 4.29 -14.76 -6.94
CA LEU A 96 3.53 -14.32 -5.77
C LEU A 96 2.07 -14.79 -5.81
N GLU A 97 1.58 -15.25 -4.66
CA GLU A 97 0.21 -15.69 -4.43
C GLU A 97 -0.38 -14.97 -3.19
N VAL A 98 -1.54 -14.36 -3.37
CA VAL A 98 -2.32 -13.80 -2.24
C VAL A 98 -3.24 -14.90 -1.72
N VAL A 99 -3.01 -15.32 -0.49
CA VAL A 99 -3.80 -16.40 0.13
C VAL A 99 -4.93 -15.88 1.01
N GLU A 100 -4.85 -14.63 1.46
CA GLU A 100 -5.87 -14.00 2.32
C GLU A 100 -5.82 -12.48 2.20
N TYR A 101 -6.97 -11.82 2.31
CA TYR A 101 -7.07 -10.40 2.64
C TYR A 101 -7.56 -10.29 4.08
N VAL A 102 -6.71 -9.75 4.95
CA VAL A 102 -7.06 -9.51 6.34
C VAL A 102 -7.82 -8.20 6.39
N ASP A 103 -9.10 -8.28 6.73
CA ASP A 103 -9.91 -7.10 6.99
C ASP A 103 -9.50 -6.50 8.33
N THR A 104 -9.19 -5.21 8.29
CA THR A 104 -8.67 -4.45 9.42
C THR A 104 -9.66 -3.37 9.87
N GLN A 105 -10.95 -3.49 9.48
CA GLN A 105 -12.04 -2.62 9.93
C GLN A 105 -12.73 -3.10 11.23
N LYS A 106 -12.14 -4.04 11.96
CA LYS A 106 -12.61 -4.46 13.29
C LYS A 106 -11.70 -3.96 14.41
#